data_AF-A0A0B8QGZ1-F1
#
_entry.id   AF-A0A0B8QGZ1-F1
#
_cell.length_a   1.000
_cell.length_b   1.000
_cell.length_c   1.000
_cell.angle_alpha   90.00
_cell.angle_beta   90.00
_cell.angle_gamma   90.00
#
_symmetry.space_group_name_H-M   'P 1'
#
loop_
_entity.id
_entity.type
_entity.pdbx_description
1 polymer ?
#
loop_
_entity_poly.entity_id
_entity_poly.type
_entity_poly.pdbx_seq_one_letter_code
_entity_poly.pdbx_strand_id
1 'polypeptide(L)'
;MPPGNPDLRRQIAQRYTRRGVHIGHQDIVITSGAMESLNLCLQAVTQPGDKVMVETPVFYGALQIIERLGLVPVEVFIDKHHGLDIEQMERVLTEHDIKACWLMSSFNNPTG
;
A
#
# COMPACT_ATOMS: atom_id res chain seq x y z
N MET A 1 -20.85 11.38 0.83
CA MET A 1 -19.72 12.25 0.44
C MET A 1 -18.53 11.99 1.37
N PRO A 2 -17.29 12.15 0.88
CA PRO A 2 -16.10 12.15 1.74
C PRO A 2 -16.28 13.12 2.92
N PRO A 3 -15.70 12.82 4.09
CA PRO A 3 -14.84 11.67 4.40
C PRO A 3 -15.61 10.38 4.75
N GLY A 4 -16.94 10.34 4.58
CA GLY A 4 -17.80 9.21 4.92
C GLY A 4 -18.56 9.38 6.24
N ASN A 5 -19.28 8.34 6.66
CA ASN A 5 -20.11 8.38 7.87
C ASN A 5 -19.26 8.61 9.14
N PRO A 6 -19.55 9.62 9.98
CA PRO A 6 -18.72 9.97 11.13
C PRO A 6 -18.71 8.89 12.22
N ASP A 7 -19.83 8.19 12.45
CA ASP A 7 -19.90 7.12 13.44
C ASP A 7 -19.08 5.91 13.02
N LEU A 8 -19.14 5.54 11.74
CA LEU A 8 -18.28 4.49 11.19
C LEU A 8 -16.80 4.83 11.37
N ARG A 9 -16.39 6.06 11.06
CA ARG A 9 -15.00 6.52 11.23
C ARG A 9 -14.54 6.44 12.69
N ARG A 10 -15.41 6.82 13.65
CA ARG A 10 -15.13 6.66 15.10
C ARG A 10 -14.94 5.20 15.48
N GLN A 11 -15.80 4.30 15.00
CA GLN A 11 -15.68 2.86 15.28
C GLN A 11 -14.39 2.26 14.71
N ILE A 12 -13.98 2.67 13.51
CA ILE A 12 -12.70 2.25 12.91
C ILE A 12 -11.53 2.78 13.74
N ALA A 13 -11.51 4.06 14.11
CA ALA A 13 -10.46 4.64 14.97
C ALA A 13 -10.33 3.90 16.31
N GLN A 14 -11.45 3.55 16.94
CA GLN A 14 -11.48 2.74 18.16
C GLN A 14 -10.95 1.31 17.94
N ARG A 15 -11.20 0.71 16.77
CA ARG A 15 -10.65 -0.59 16.41
C ARG A 15 -9.12 -0.53 16.26
N TYR A 16 -8.57 0.50 15.63
CA TYR A 16 -7.11 0.70 15.53
C TYR A 16 -6.48 0.99 16.89
N THR A 17 -7.13 1.81 17.73
CA THR A 17 -6.65 2.11 19.09
C THR A 17 -6.53 0.84 19.94
N ARG A 18 -7.51 -0.07 19.86
CA ARG A 18 -7.45 -1.38 20.53
C ARG A 18 -6.31 -2.28 20.04
N ARG A 19 -5.72 -1.99 18.89
CA ARG A 19 -4.55 -2.67 18.32
C ARG A 19 -3.24 -1.89 18.54
N GLY A 20 -3.26 -0.82 19.34
CA GLY A 20 -2.08 0.01 19.64
C GLY A 20 -1.78 1.08 18.58
N VAL A 21 -2.66 1.31 17.61
CA VAL A 21 -2.49 2.34 16.59
C VAL A 21 -3.35 3.56 16.94
N HIS A 22 -2.71 4.67 17.29
CA HIS A 22 -3.38 5.92 17.62
C HIS A 22 -3.65 6.74 16.36
N ILE A 23 -4.89 6.68 15.85
CA ILE A 23 -5.36 7.47 14.71
C ILE A 23 -6.66 8.20 15.08
N GLY A 24 -6.75 9.48 14.73
CA GLY A 24 -7.97 10.26 14.92
C GLY A 24 -9.01 9.87 13.89
N HIS A 25 -10.30 9.90 14.25
CA HIS A 25 -11.35 9.66 13.25
C HIS A 25 -11.31 10.67 12.10
N GLN A 26 -10.67 11.84 12.29
CA GLN A 26 -10.51 12.89 11.29
C GLN A 26 -9.53 12.48 10.18
N ASP A 27 -8.59 11.59 10.50
CA ASP A 27 -7.55 11.08 9.58
C ASP A 27 -8.06 9.94 8.70
N ILE A 28 -9.29 9.45 8.95
CA ILE A 28 -9.89 8.32 8.24
C ILE A 28 -10.80 8.83 7.12
N VAL A 29 -10.62 8.31 5.91
CA VAL A 29 -11.54 8.50 4.78
C VAL A 29 -12.14 7.15 4.41
N ILE A 30 -13.47 7.08 4.33
CA ILE A 30 -14.20 5.89 3.86
C ILE A 30 -14.19 5.87 2.34
N THR A 31 -13.76 4.76 1.77
CA THR A 31 -13.81 4.45 0.33
C THR A 31 -14.80 3.31 0.07
N SER A 32 -15.08 3.05 -1.20
CA SER A 32 -15.94 1.97 -1.68
C SER A 32 -15.22 0.60 -1.66
N GLY A 33 -13.93 0.56 -1.33
CA GLY A 33 -13.15 -0.67 -1.24
C GLY A 33 -11.64 -0.45 -1.27
N ALA A 34 -10.89 -1.53 -1.02
CA ALA A 34 -9.43 -1.49 -0.92
C ALA A 34 -8.76 -1.03 -2.22
N MET A 35 -9.25 -1.45 -3.38
CA MET A 35 -8.69 -1.03 -4.68
C MET A 35 -8.86 0.47 -4.94
N GLU A 36 -10.00 1.06 -4.56
CA GLU A 36 -10.20 2.50 -4.65
C GLU A 36 -9.25 3.23 -3.69
N SER A 37 -9.15 2.77 -2.44
CA SER A 37 -8.22 3.33 -1.45
C SER A 37 -6.77 3.33 -1.96
N LEU A 38 -6.29 2.19 -2.44
CA LEU A 38 -4.90 2.03 -2.85
C LEU A 38 -4.58 2.87 -4.10
N ASN A 39 -5.53 2.96 -5.04
CA ASN A 39 -5.42 3.85 -6.18
C ASN A 39 -5.33 5.33 -5.76
N LEU A 40 -6.20 5.77 -4.84
CA LEU A 40 -6.17 7.13 -4.30
C LEU A 40 -4.86 7.42 -3.56
N CYS A 41 -4.35 6.46 -2.78
CA CYS A 41 -3.07 6.59 -2.09
C CYS A 41 -1.92 6.82 -3.08
N LEU A 42 -1.81 6.01 -4.13
CA LEU A 42 -0.77 6.20 -5.14
C LEU A 42 -0.89 7.55 -5.84
N GLN A 43 -2.10 7.95 -6.26
CA GLN A 43 -2.30 9.27 -6.86
C GLN A 43 -1.93 10.43 -5.93
N ALA A 44 -2.10 10.27 -4.61
CA ALA A 44 -1.79 11.30 -3.63
C ALA A 44 -0.27 11.47 -3.39
N VAL A 45 0.52 10.43 -3.60
CA VAL A 45 1.95 10.40 -3.24
C VAL A 45 2.91 10.24 -4.43
N THR A 46 2.40 10.08 -5.66
CA THR A 46 3.22 9.85 -6.86
C THR A 46 2.77 10.70 -8.05
N GLN A 47 3.67 10.83 -9.03
CA GLN A 47 3.47 11.43 -10.33
C GLN A 47 3.94 10.46 -11.42
N PRO A 48 3.45 10.58 -12.68
CA PRO A 48 3.93 9.74 -13.77
C PRO A 48 5.47 9.77 -13.90
N GLY A 49 6.07 8.59 -14.01
CA GLY A 49 7.53 8.39 -14.02
C GLY A 49 8.13 8.05 -12.66
N ASP A 50 7.40 8.26 -11.56
CA ASP A 50 7.87 7.88 -10.23
C ASP A 50 7.99 6.36 -10.07
N LYS A 51 8.95 5.94 -9.25
CA LYS A 51 9.21 4.53 -8.96
C LYS A 51 8.41 4.07 -7.76
N VAL A 52 7.75 2.93 -7.90
CA VAL A 52 7.00 2.26 -6.83
C VAL A 52 7.59 0.88 -6.61
N MET A 53 8.01 0.61 -5.37
CA MET A 53 8.48 -0.71 -5.00
C MET A 53 7.30 -1.66 -4.87
N VAL A 54 7.39 -2.85 -5.46
CA VAL A 54 6.37 -3.91 -5.40
C VAL A 54 6.99 -5.24 -5.01
N GLU A 55 6.21 -6.08 -4.36
CA GLU A 55 6.59 -7.45 -4.00
C GLU A 55 6.50 -8.38 -5.21
N THR A 56 7.46 -9.27 -5.41
CA THR A 56 7.37 -10.34 -6.42
C THR A 56 7.28 -11.71 -5.72
N PRO A 57 6.26 -12.54 -6.03
CA PRO A 57 5.18 -12.33 -7.01
C PRO A 57 4.13 -11.29 -6.57
N VAL A 58 3.72 -10.44 -7.51
CA VAL A 58 2.83 -9.29 -7.24
C VAL A 58 1.35 -9.60 -7.52
N PHE A 59 0.46 -9.01 -6.72
CA PHE A 59 -0.97 -8.99 -7.02
C PHE A 59 -1.25 -8.22 -8.32
N TYR A 60 -1.87 -8.88 -9.29
CA TYR A 60 -2.08 -8.31 -10.64
C TYR A 60 -2.83 -6.97 -10.65
N GLY A 61 -3.77 -6.74 -9.73
CA GLY A 61 -4.47 -5.45 -9.63
C GLY A 61 -3.55 -4.27 -9.28
N ALA A 62 -2.44 -4.52 -8.58
CA ALA A 62 -1.45 -3.49 -8.28
C ALA A 62 -0.72 -3.04 -9.54
N LEU A 63 -0.28 -4.00 -10.38
CA LEU A 63 0.37 -3.71 -11.66
C LEU A 63 -0.52 -2.88 -12.59
N GLN A 64 -1.82 -3.20 -12.67
CA GLN A 64 -2.77 -2.43 -13.47
C GLN A 64 -2.88 -0.96 -13.02
N ILE A 65 -2.84 -0.70 -11.71
CA ILE A 65 -2.88 0.68 -11.19
C ILE A 65 -1.58 1.40 -11.52
N ILE A 66 -0.43 0.76 -11.30
CA ILE A 66 0.91 1.31 -11.58
C ILE A 66 1.03 1.69 -13.06
N GLU A 67 0.67 0.78 -13.96
CA GLU A 67 0.70 1.03 -15.41
C GLU A 67 -0.22 2.18 -15.80
N ARG A 68 -1.48 2.20 -15.31
CA ARG A 68 -2.46 3.25 -15.64
C ARG A 68 -2.02 4.64 -15.15
N LEU A 69 -1.29 4.71 -14.05
CA LEU A 69 -0.76 5.96 -13.50
C LEU A 69 0.58 6.37 -14.14
N GLY A 70 1.13 5.58 -15.07
CA GLY A 70 2.42 5.83 -15.70
C GLY A 70 3.61 5.70 -14.74
N LEU A 71 3.49 4.86 -13.72
CA LEU A 71 4.51 4.62 -12.71
C LEU A 71 5.46 3.50 -13.12
N VAL A 72 6.65 3.48 -12.56
CA VAL A 72 7.68 2.47 -12.85
C VAL A 72 7.77 1.48 -11.69
N PRO A 73 7.40 0.19 -11.87
CA PRO A 73 7.54 -0.81 -10.81
C PRO A 73 9.02 -1.15 -10.58
N VAL A 74 9.41 -1.27 -9.32
CA VAL A 74 10.71 -1.82 -8.89
C VAL A 74 10.44 -3.02 -8.00
N GLU A 75 10.84 -4.20 -8.46
CA GLU A 75 10.48 -5.46 -7.81
C GLU A 75 11.45 -5.83 -6.69
N VAL A 76 10.89 -6.30 -5.57
CA VAL A 76 11.61 -6.92 -4.45
C VAL A 76 11.00 -8.30 -4.23
N PHE A 77 11.85 -9.33 -4.26
CA PHE A 77 11.43 -10.71 -4.11
C PHE A 77 10.96 -10.99 -2.69
N ILE A 78 9.83 -11.69 -2.57
CA ILE A 78 9.34 -12.25 -1.32
C ILE A 78 9.57 -13.75 -1.33
N ASP A 79 10.33 -14.21 -0.34
CA ASP A 79 10.47 -15.63 -0.06
C ASP A 79 9.21 -16.16 0.64
N LYS A 80 8.73 -17.33 0.22
CA LYS A 80 7.50 -17.92 0.78
C LYS A 80 7.63 -18.34 2.23
N HIS A 81 8.85 -18.63 2.70
CA HIS A 81 9.10 -19.13 4.06
C HIS A 81 9.60 -18.02 4.98
N HIS A 82 10.41 -17.11 4.45
CA HIS A 82 11.08 -16.06 5.21
C HIS A 82 10.44 -14.67 5.03
N GLY A 83 9.52 -14.52 4.07
CA GLY A 83 8.85 -13.26 3.80
C GLY A 83 9.71 -12.30 2.98
N LEU A 84 9.51 -11.00 3.21
CA LEU A 84 10.23 -9.94 2.51
C LEU A 84 11.70 -9.90 2.92
N ASP A 85 12.61 -9.94 1.93
CA ASP A 85 14.04 -9.73 2.16
C ASP A 85 14.33 -8.26 2.49
N ILE A 86 14.58 -7.98 3.77
CA ILE A 86 14.81 -6.63 4.28
C ILE A 86 16.12 -6.04 3.74
N GLU A 87 17.16 -6.86 3.54
CA GLU A 87 18.44 -6.37 3.00
C GLU A 87 18.32 -6.02 1.53
N GLN A 88 17.52 -6.78 0.78
CA GLN A 88 17.20 -6.44 -0.61
C GLN A 88 16.34 -5.17 -0.68
N MET A 89 15.33 -5.05 0.19
CA MET A 89 14.50 -3.84 0.28
C MET A 89 15.34 -2.60 0.59
N GLU A 90 16.25 -2.68 1.56
CA GLU A 90 17.15 -1.56 1.91
C GLU A 90 18.03 -1.14 0.74
N ARG A 91 18.59 -2.10 -0.01
CA ARG A 91 19.35 -1.84 -1.23
C ARG A 91 18.50 -1.11 -2.27
N VAL A 92 17.30 -1.61 -2.55
CA VAL A 92 16.36 -0.98 -3.51
C VAL A 92 15.99 0.45 -3.11
N LEU A 93 15.70 0.67 -1.83
CA LEU A 93 15.38 2.01 -1.31
C LEU A 93 16.56 2.98 -1.37
N THR A 94 17.80 2.46 -1.36
CA THR A 94 19.02 3.27 -1.43
C THR A 94 19.44 3.56 -2.88
N GLU A 95 19.28 2.59 -3.78
CA GLU A 95 19.69 2.68 -5.19
C GLU A 95 18.66 3.38 -6.08
N HIS A 96 17.40 3.46 -5.62
CA HIS A 96 16.31 4.06 -6.37
C HIS A 96 15.58 5.10 -5.53
N ASP A 97 15.17 6.21 -6.16
CA ASP A 97 14.27 7.20 -5.58
C ASP A 97 12.83 6.64 -5.57
N ILE A 98 12.56 5.71 -4.65
CA ILE A 98 11.25 5.07 -4.45
C ILE A 98 10.30 6.06 -3.77
N LYS A 99 9.15 6.35 -4.40
CA LYS A 99 8.12 7.25 -3.84
C LYS A 99 7.08 6.54 -2.99
N ALA A 100 6.83 5.27 -3.28
CA ALA A 100 5.87 4.46 -2.53
C ALA A 100 6.28 2.98 -2.55
N CYS A 101 5.86 2.26 -1.52
CA CYS A 101 5.98 0.80 -1.43
C CYS A 101 4.57 0.19 -1.40
N TRP A 102 4.31 -0.76 -2.29
CA TRP A 102 3.10 -1.58 -2.27
C TRP A 102 3.43 -2.94 -1.68
N LEU A 103 2.93 -3.20 -0.48
CA LEU A 103 3.21 -4.43 0.27
C LEU A 103 1.92 -5.10 0.75
N MET A 104 1.85 -6.42 0.64
CA MET A 104 0.84 -7.27 1.27
C MET A 104 1.52 -8.09 2.38
N SER A 105 1.77 -7.43 3.51
CA SER A 105 2.55 -7.95 4.64
C SER A 105 1.92 -9.13 5.41
N SER A 106 0.72 -9.58 5.02
CA SER A 106 0.03 -10.70 5.62
C SER A 106 -0.81 -11.41 4.56
N PHE A 107 -0.64 -12.73 4.41
CA PHE A 107 -1.33 -13.55 3.42
C PHE A 107 -1.22 -12.94 2.01
N ASN A 108 0.01 -12.89 1.49
CA ASN A 108 0.29 -12.22 0.24
C ASN A 108 -0.42 -12.94 -0.92
N ASN A 109 -1.06 -12.19 -1.80
CA ASN A 109 -1.69 -12.72 -3.00
C ASN A 109 -0.70 -12.61 -4.17
N PRO A 110 -0.15 -13.73 -4.71
CA PRO A 110 -0.80 -15.05 -4.82
C PRO A 110 -0.26 -16.17 -3.93
N THR A 111 0.69 -15.91 -3.05
CA THR A 111 1.43 -16.96 -2.33
C THR A 111 0.73 -17.55 -1.11
N GLY A 112 -0.31 -16.88 -0.60
CA GLY A 112 -0.95 -17.18 0.69
C GLY A 112 -0.20 -16.57 1.87
#